data_AF-A0A4Q0MFM1-F1
#
_entry.id   AF-A0A4Q0MFM1-F1
#
_cell.length_a   1.000
_cell.length_b   1.000
_cell.length_c   1.000
_cell.angle_alpha   90.00
_cell.angle_beta   90.00
_cell.angle_gamma   90.00
#
_symmetry.space_group_name_H-M   'P 1'
#
loop_
_entity.id
_entity.type
_entity.pdbx_description
1 polymer ?
#
loop_
_entity_poly.entity_id
_entity_poly.type
_entity_poly.pdbx_seq_one_letter_code
_entity_poly.pdbx_strand_id
1 'polypeptide(L)'
;MNPRPARRSCGDRGPEASRLAAALRERFPTHLALRDFGVTSGVGYTVAERALEGRPIAALDHLRICAALGLDPATLEPPSADAPRFGGAILWVTFGAALTVARHLKGHDQRTAAMEASVSLATVSRAEHGRALGAAIYLRLCAYAGKHPHFWTVTPERAEAVARLATSAPAPEPAAARDCFTGDMP
;
A
#
# COMPACT_ATOMS: atom_id res chain seq x y z
N MET A 1 -24.75 0.74 -30.77
CA MET A 1 -24.07 -0.21 -29.87
C MET A 1 -22.65 0.28 -29.70
N ASN A 2 -22.34 0.99 -28.61
CA ASN A 2 -20.98 1.51 -28.40
C ASN A 2 -20.06 0.35 -27.98
N PRO A 3 -18.89 0.17 -28.62
CA PRO A 3 -17.94 -0.85 -28.20
C PRO A 3 -17.50 -0.56 -26.76
N ARG A 4 -17.72 -1.52 -25.87
CA ARG A 4 -17.19 -1.49 -24.50
C ARG A 4 -15.66 -1.34 -24.62
N PRO A 5 -15.03 -0.27 -24.11
CA PRO A 5 -13.58 -0.14 -24.17
C PRO A 5 -12.97 -1.33 -23.44
N ALA A 6 -12.07 -2.04 -24.13
CA ALA A 6 -11.32 -3.15 -23.55
C ALA A 6 -10.70 -2.64 -22.23
N ARG A 7 -11.04 -3.31 -21.12
CA ARG A 7 -10.38 -3.06 -19.84
C ARG A 7 -8.90 -3.38 -20.03
N ARG A 8 -8.09 -2.37 -20.31
CA ARG A 8 -6.65 -2.44 -20.10
C ARG A 8 -6.50 -2.68 -18.60
N SER A 9 -6.40 -3.94 -18.18
CA SER A 9 -5.77 -4.26 -16.91
C SER A 9 -4.31 -3.89 -17.13
N CYS A 10 -4.02 -2.61 -16.91
CA CYS A 10 -2.67 -2.06 -16.95
C CYS A 10 -1.94 -2.68 -15.75
N GLY A 11 -1.51 -3.93 -15.93
CA GLY A 11 -0.52 -4.60 -15.12
C GLY A 11 0.82 -4.00 -15.48
N ASP A 12 0.96 -2.70 -15.23
CA ASP A 12 2.18 -1.96 -15.44
C ASP A 12 3.20 -2.59 -14.49
N ARG A 13 4.08 -3.42 -15.06
CA ARG A 13 5.20 -4.02 -14.34
C ARG A 13 6.15 -2.87 -14.04
N GLY A 14 5.90 -2.19 -12.93
CA GLY A 14 6.76 -1.12 -12.46
C GLY A 14 8.22 -1.61 -12.39
N PRO A 15 9.21 -0.74 -12.61
CA PRO A 15 10.62 -1.11 -12.57
C PRO A 15 11.02 -1.81 -11.26
N GLU A 16 10.29 -1.53 -10.18
CA GLU A 16 10.46 -2.15 -8.86
C GLU A 16 10.19 -3.66 -8.90
N ALA A 17 9.19 -4.12 -9.66
CA ALA A 17 8.87 -5.54 -9.79
C ALA A 17 9.98 -6.30 -10.52
N SER A 18 10.54 -5.70 -11.57
CA SER A 18 11.66 -6.27 -12.33
C SER A 18 12.95 -6.33 -11.50
N ARG A 19 13.25 -5.28 -10.73
CA ARG A 19 14.41 -5.24 -9.84
C ARG A 19 14.29 -6.25 -8.70
N LEU A 20 13.11 -6.36 -8.07
CA LEU A 20 12.87 -7.37 -7.04
C LEU A 20 13.01 -8.79 -7.61
N ALA A 21 12.47 -9.04 -8.80
CA ALA A 21 12.63 -10.32 -9.49
C ALA A 21 14.10 -10.67 -9.72
N ALA A 22 14.93 -9.69 -10.12
CA ALA A 22 16.36 -9.89 -10.27
C ALA A 22 17.05 -10.26 -8.94
N ALA A 23 16.76 -9.52 -7.87
CA ALA A 23 17.29 -9.81 -6.53
C ALA A 23 16.89 -11.22 -6.04
N LEU A 24 15.66 -11.65 -6.31
CA LEU A 24 15.19 -12.99 -5.98
C LEU A 24 15.93 -14.08 -6.79
N ARG A 25 16.16 -13.88 -8.10
CA ARG A 25 16.91 -14.84 -8.93
C ARG A 25 18.36 -14.97 -8.50
N GLU A 26 18.98 -13.85 -8.15
CA GLU A 26 20.36 -13.84 -7.64
C GLU A 26 20.46 -14.60 -6.32
N ARG A 27 19.48 -14.41 -5.42
CA ARG A 27 19.49 -15.02 -4.09
C ARG A 27 19.07 -16.49 -4.08
N PHE A 28 18.16 -16.88 -4.97
CA PHE A 28 17.52 -18.20 -4.98
C PHE A 28 17.67 -18.87 -6.36
N PRO A 29 18.78 -19.57 -6.61
CA PRO A 29 19.03 -20.19 -7.91
C PRO A 29 18.15 -21.42 -8.18
N THR A 30 17.44 -21.94 -7.17
CA THR A 30 16.60 -23.14 -7.29
C THR A 30 15.19 -22.89 -6.76
N HIS A 31 14.21 -23.60 -7.34
CA HIS A 31 12.81 -23.55 -6.88
C HIS A 31 12.66 -24.02 -5.43
N LEU A 32 13.46 -24.99 -4.98
CA LEU A 32 13.43 -25.48 -3.60
C LEU A 32 13.84 -24.38 -2.62
N ALA A 33 14.94 -23.66 -2.90
CA ALA A 33 15.39 -22.55 -2.07
C ALA A 33 14.34 -21.41 -2.00
N LEU A 34 13.68 -21.09 -3.12
CA LEU A 34 12.62 -20.10 -3.15
C LEU A 34 11.39 -20.55 -2.33
N ARG A 35 11.05 -21.84 -2.36
CA ARG A 35 9.97 -22.42 -1.55
C ARG A 35 10.27 -22.29 -0.07
N ASP A 36 11.46 -22.67 0.36
CA ASP A 36 11.87 -22.58 1.76
C ASP A 36 11.88 -21.12 2.24
N PHE A 37 12.33 -20.19 1.39
CA PHE A 37 12.21 -18.76 1.64
C PHE A 37 10.75 -18.32 1.80
N GLY A 38 9.86 -18.72 0.90
CA GLY A 38 8.45 -18.37 0.96
C GLY A 38 7.77 -18.83 2.25
N VAL A 39 8.15 -20.01 2.76
CA VAL A 39 7.67 -20.55 4.04
C VAL A 39 8.25 -19.77 5.22
N THR A 40 9.56 -19.62 5.29
CA THR A 40 10.26 -18.98 6.43
C THR A 40 9.96 -17.48 6.56
N SER A 41 9.73 -16.78 5.45
CA SER A 41 9.38 -15.36 5.44
C SER A 41 7.88 -15.08 5.68
N GLY A 42 7.03 -16.09 5.70
CA GLY A 42 5.58 -15.93 5.84
C GLY A 42 4.88 -15.29 4.63
N VAL A 43 5.54 -15.25 3.46
CA VAL A 43 5.00 -14.71 2.21
C VAL A 43 4.22 -15.76 1.42
N GLY A 44 4.58 -17.04 1.57
CA GLY A 44 4.03 -18.15 0.81
C GLY A 44 4.73 -18.35 -0.55
N TYR A 45 4.86 -19.61 -0.98
CA TYR A 45 5.59 -19.97 -2.20
C TYR A 45 5.01 -19.31 -3.47
N THR A 46 3.69 -19.37 -3.66
CA THR A 46 3.04 -18.81 -4.86
C THR A 46 3.25 -17.29 -4.99
N VAL A 47 3.35 -16.57 -3.87
CA VAL A 47 3.61 -15.13 -3.90
C VAL A 47 5.09 -14.86 -4.22
N ALA A 48 6.01 -15.63 -3.63
CA ALA A 48 7.43 -15.54 -3.96
C ALA A 48 7.71 -15.88 -5.44
N GLU A 49 7.05 -16.90 -6.00
CA GLU A 49 7.13 -17.28 -7.41
C GLU A 49 6.57 -16.16 -8.32
N ARG A 50 5.42 -15.58 -7.97
CA ARG A 50 4.89 -14.40 -8.69
C ARG A 50 5.87 -13.23 -8.66
N ALA A 51 6.51 -12.97 -7.54
CA ALA A 51 7.52 -11.92 -7.41
C ALA A 51 8.75 -12.22 -8.27
N LEU A 52 9.21 -13.47 -8.31
CA LEU A 52 10.33 -13.93 -9.16
C LEU A 52 10.04 -13.73 -10.65
N GLU A 53 8.78 -13.88 -11.06
CA GLU A 53 8.33 -13.63 -12.43
C GLU A 53 8.11 -12.13 -12.74
N GLY A 54 8.31 -11.24 -11.77
CA GLY A 54 8.03 -9.81 -11.89
C GLY A 54 6.54 -9.51 -12.05
N ARG A 55 5.66 -10.40 -11.58
CA ARG A 55 4.21 -10.17 -11.56
C ARG A 55 3.84 -9.24 -10.40
N PRO A 56 2.77 -8.43 -10.55
CA PRO A 56 2.27 -7.62 -9.45
C PRO A 56 1.87 -8.48 -8.24
N ILE A 57 2.30 -8.03 -7.07
CA ILE A 57 1.97 -8.58 -5.74
C ILE A 57 1.39 -7.50 -4.84
N ALA A 58 0.77 -7.90 -3.73
CA ALA A 58 0.26 -6.95 -2.74
C ALA A 58 1.42 -6.18 -2.09
N ALA A 59 1.14 -4.95 -1.64
CA ALA A 59 2.17 -4.13 -0.99
C ALA A 59 2.76 -4.80 0.24
N LEU A 60 1.92 -5.43 1.07
CA LEU A 60 2.37 -6.12 2.28
C LEU A 60 3.36 -7.25 1.96
N ASP A 61 3.08 -8.05 0.94
CA ASP A 61 3.95 -9.15 0.53
C ASP A 61 5.30 -8.62 0.00
N HIS A 62 5.27 -7.53 -0.77
CA HIS A 62 6.49 -6.88 -1.24
C HIS A 62 7.36 -6.40 -0.07
N LEU A 63 6.77 -5.75 0.93
CA LEU A 63 7.50 -5.30 2.12
C LEU A 63 8.09 -6.48 2.91
N ARG A 64 7.33 -7.58 3.06
CA ARG A 64 7.82 -8.80 3.71
C ARG A 64 9.00 -9.42 2.98
N ILE A 65 8.93 -9.52 1.65
CA ILE A 65 10.04 -10.02 0.84
C ILE A 65 11.27 -9.14 1.03
N CYS A 66 11.13 -7.81 0.91
CA CYS A 66 12.26 -6.88 1.07
C CYS A 66 12.86 -6.98 2.48
N ALA A 67 12.04 -6.98 3.52
CA ALA A 67 12.49 -7.13 4.90
C ALA A 67 13.23 -8.46 5.13
N ALA A 68 12.73 -9.57 4.60
CA ALA A 68 13.36 -10.89 4.71
C ALA A 68 14.69 -10.99 3.94
N LEU A 69 14.83 -10.22 2.86
CA LEU A 69 16.07 -10.10 2.10
C LEU A 69 17.06 -9.08 2.69
N GLY A 70 16.65 -8.31 3.70
CA GLY A 70 17.46 -7.20 4.22
C GLY A 70 17.60 -6.05 3.23
N LEU A 71 16.54 -5.78 2.46
CA LEU A 71 16.48 -4.71 1.46
C LEU A 71 15.49 -3.63 1.88
N ASP A 72 15.82 -2.39 1.55
CA ASP A 72 14.92 -1.25 1.57
C ASP A 72 13.87 -1.40 0.44
N PRO A 73 12.57 -1.30 0.74
CA PRO A 73 11.52 -1.50 -0.27
C PRO A 73 11.41 -0.37 -1.30
N ALA A 74 11.93 0.82 -1.01
CA ALA A 74 11.90 1.95 -1.94
C ALA A 74 13.09 1.92 -2.90
N THR A 75 14.28 1.53 -2.43
CA THR A 75 15.51 1.54 -3.25
C THR A 75 15.94 0.17 -3.75
N LEU A 76 15.51 -0.92 -3.09
CA LEU A 76 15.99 -2.29 -3.25
C LEU A 76 17.50 -2.44 -3.01
N GLU A 77 18.01 -1.65 -2.07
CA GLU A 77 19.40 -1.67 -1.60
C GLU A 77 19.43 -1.99 -0.10
N PRO A 78 20.59 -2.27 0.50
CA PRO A 78 20.69 -2.40 1.95
C PRO A 78 20.11 -1.16 2.66
N PRO A 79 19.24 -1.34 3.68
CA PRO A 79 18.60 -0.21 4.34
C PRO A 79 19.62 0.67 5.07
N SER A 80 19.40 1.98 5.03
CA SER A 80 20.19 2.91 5.83
C SER A 80 19.94 2.70 7.33
N ALA A 81 20.87 3.12 8.18
CA ALA A 81 20.73 3.00 9.63
C ALA A 81 19.48 3.73 10.18
N ASP A 82 19.06 4.79 9.51
CA ASP A 82 17.89 5.61 9.87
C ASP A 82 16.58 5.10 9.28
N ALA A 83 16.61 4.08 8.42
CA ALA A 83 15.42 3.55 7.77
C ALA A 83 14.50 2.87 8.80
N PRO A 84 13.20 3.20 8.83
CA PRO A 84 12.24 2.51 9.69
C PRO A 84 12.22 1.01 9.39
N ARG A 85 12.16 0.19 10.44
CA ARG A 85 12.06 -1.26 10.30
C ARG A 85 10.64 -1.68 9.92
N PHE A 86 10.53 -2.78 9.19
CA PHE A 86 9.24 -3.36 8.85
C PHE A 86 8.50 -3.84 10.11
N GLY A 87 7.28 -3.35 10.30
CA GLY A 87 6.44 -3.68 11.44
C GLY A 87 5.73 -5.02 11.34
N GLY A 88 5.44 -5.56 10.15
CA GLY A 88 4.70 -6.82 10.00
C GLY A 88 3.32 -6.68 9.34
N ALA A 89 2.66 -5.53 9.54
CA ALA A 89 1.36 -5.20 8.94
C ALA A 89 1.32 -3.72 8.48
N ILE A 90 0.46 -3.39 7.51
CA ILE A 90 0.18 -2.00 7.09
C ILE A 90 -1.14 -1.55 7.70
N LEU A 91 -1.17 -0.42 8.41
CA LEU A 91 -2.42 0.21 8.86
C LEU A 91 -3.01 1.05 7.73
N TRP A 92 -3.82 0.43 6.87
CA TRP A 92 -4.36 1.09 5.69
C TRP A 92 -5.19 2.34 6.00
N VAL A 93 -5.98 2.33 7.08
CA VAL A 93 -6.78 3.50 7.50
C VAL A 93 -5.87 4.68 7.86
N THR A 94 -4.82 4.43 8.65
CA THR A 94 -3.84 5.46 9.03
C THR A 94 -3.05 5.96 7.82
N PHE A 95 -2.66 5.06 6.92
CA PHE A 95 -2.03 5.42 5.66
C PHE A 95 -2.92 6.34 4.81
N GLY A 96 -4.21 6.00 4.67
CA GLY A 96 -5.18 6.79 3.92
C GLY A 96 -5.38 8.19 4.51
N ALA A 97 -5.57 8.27 5.83
CA ALA A 97 -5.70 9.55 6.53
C ALA A 97 -4.43 10.41 6.39
N ALA A 98 -3.25 9.82 6.54
CA ALA A 98 -1.99 10.54 6.40
C ALA A 98 -1.73 10.99 4.96
N LEU A 99 -2.15 10.21 3.96
CA LEU A 99 -2.09 10.62 2.56
C LEU A 99 -2.99 11.83 2.30
N THR A 100 -4.20 11.85 2.88
CA THR A 100 -5.08 13.03 2.82
C THR A 100 -4.45 14.26 3.46
N VAL A 101 -3.85 14.13 4.65
CA VAL A 101 -3.13 15.24 5.29
C VAL A 101 -1.96 15.71 4.43
N ALA A 102 -1.11 14.80 3.93
CA ALA A 102 0.02 15.14 3.06
C ALA A 102 -0.45 15.88 1.81
N ARG A 103 -1.57 15.46 1.21
CA ARG A 103 -2.18 16.14 0.07
C ARG A 103 -2.67 17.55 0.41
N HIS A 104 -3.34 17.72 1.54
CA HIS A 104 -3.81 19.04 1.99
C HIS A 104 -2.66 19.99 2.33
N LEU A 105 -1.59 19.51 2.96
CA LEU A 105 -0.39 20.30 3.25
C LEU A 105 0.31 20.80 1.98
N LYS A 106 0.20 20.03 0.88
CA LYS A 106 0.69 20.45 -0.44
C LYS A 106 -0.28 21.36 -1.21
N GLY A 107 -1.50 21.57 -0.70
CA GLY A 107 -2.55 22.31 -1.42
C GLY A 107 -3.06 21.60 -2.68
N HIS A 108 -2.90 20.28 -2.77
CA HIS A 108 -3.31 19.51 -3.95
C HIS A 108 -4.76 19.00 -3.80
N ASP A 109 -5.52 19.04 -4.90
CA ASP A 109 -6.72 18.21 -5.02
C ASP A 109 -6.34 16.75 -5.36
N GLN A 110 -7.32 15.84 -5.38
CA GLN A 110 -7.05 14.43 -5.67
C GLN A 110 -6.51 14.20 -7.09
N ARG A 111 -6.88 15.05 -8.07
CA ARG A 111 -6.43 14.90 -9.47
C ARG A 111 -4.96 15.29 -9.60
N THR A 112 -4.57 16.42 -9.01
CA THR A 112 -3.19 16.89 -8.93
C THR A 112 -2.31 15.90 -8.16
N ALA A 113 -2.78 15.37 -7.03
CA ALA A 113 -2.08 14.31 -6.31
C ALA A 113 -1.88 13.04 -7.15
N ALA A 114 -2.90 12.63 -7.93
CA ALA A 114 -2.81 11.47 -8.80
C ALA A 114 -1.76 11.65 -9.92
N MET A 115 -1.72 12.84 -10.54
CA MET A 115 -0.71 13.19 -11.54
C MET A 115 0.69 13.18 -10.93
N GLU A 116 0.88 13.86 -9.79
CA GLU A 116 2.16 13.95 -9.10
C GLU A 116 2.69 12.56 -8.68
N ALA A 117 1.81 11.70 -8.15
CA ALA A 117 2.17 10.34 -7.77
C ALA A 117 2.23 9.36 -8.96
N SER A 118 1.94 9.80 -10.18
CA SER A 118 1.85 8.93 -11.37
C SER A 118 0.94 7.71 -11.16
N VAL A 119 -0.26 7.94 -10.61
CA VAL A 119 -1.31 6.94 -10.40
C VAL A 119 -2.67 7.46 -10.89
N SER A 120 -3.69 6.61 -10.94
CA SER A 120 -5.04 7.07 -11.31
C SER A 120 -5.76 7.78 -10.16
N LEU A 121 -6.68 8.69 -10.48
CA LEU A 121 -7.54 9.35 -9.50
C LEU A 121 -8.30 8.34 -8.61
N ALA A 122 -8.85 7.28 -9.21
CA ALA A 122 -9.53 6.21 -8.49
C ALA A 122 -8.61 5.46 -7.51
N THR A 123 -7.30 5.47 -7.76
CA THR A 123 -6.31 4.89 -6.86
C THR A 123 -6.05 5.78 -5.66
N VAL A 124 -5.91 7.10 -5.85
CA VAL A 124 -5.83 8.07 -4.74
C VAL A 124 -7.06 7.96 -3.85
N SER A 125 -8.26 8.02 -4.45
CA SER A 125 -9.52 7.89 -3.71
C SER A 125 -9.58 6.60 -2.88
N ARG A 126 -9.26 5.44 -3.46
CA ARG A 126 -9.23 4.16 -2.72
C ARG A 126 -8.18 4.15 -1.61
N ALA A 127 -7.01 4.72 -1.86
CA ALA A 127 -5.93 4.80 -0.87
C ALA A 127 -6.33 5.66 0.34
N GLU A 128 -6.92 6.83 0.10
CA GLU A 128 -7.41 7.72 1.17
C GLU A 128 -8.51 7.07 2.02
N HIS A 129 -9.32 6.18 1.44
CA HIS A 129 -10.31 5.37 2.16
C HIS A 129 -9.72 4.08 2.79
N GLY A 130 -8.40 3.98 2.89
CA GLY A 130 -7.72 2.85 3.53
C GLY A 130 -7.93 1.51 2.84
N ARG A 131 -8.07 1.50 1.51
CA ARG A 131 -8.10 0.24 0.75
C ARG A 131 -6.69 -0.28 0.52
N ALA A 132 -6.53 -1.60 0.60
CA ALA A 132 -5.27 -2.26 0.28
C ALA A 132 -4.86 -2.04 -1.19
N LEU A 133 -3.55 -1.90 -1.40
CA LEU A 133 -2.95 -1.56 -2.70
C LEU A 133 -1.90 -2.59 -3.13
N GLY A 134 -1.61 -2.60 -4.44
CA GLY A 134 -0.45 -3.30 -4.98
C GLY A 134 0.85 -2.56 -4.65
N ALA A 135 1.97 -3.28 -4.65
CA ALA A 135 3.27 -2.75 -4.22
C ALA A 135 3.71 -1.48 -4.96
N ALA A 136 3.74 -1.50 -6.30
CA ALA A 136 4.20 -0.35 -7.08
C ALA A 136 3.37 0.93 -6.80
N ILE A 137 2.05 0.79 -6.73
CA ILE A 137 1.15 1.91 -6.40
C ILE A 137 1.43 2.45 -5.00
N TYR A 138 1.58 1.55 -4.03
CA TYR A 138 1.87 1.91 -2.65
C TYR A 138 3.19 2.67 -2.51
N LEU A 139 4.25 2.21 -3.17
CA LEU A 139 5.56 2.87 -3.18
C LEU A 139 5.50 4.27 -3.79
N ARG A 140 4.79 4.44 -4.92
CA ARG A 140 4.57 5.76 -5.54
C ARG A 140 3.84 6.74 -4.61
N LEU A 141 2.82 6.26 -3.90
CA LEU A 141 2.10 7.09 -2.93
C LEU A 141 2.94 7.42 -1.69
N CYS A 142 3.81 6.50 -1.25
CA CYS A 142 4.77 6.79 -0.18
C CYS A 142 5.78 7.86 -0.60
N ALA A 143 6.32 7.76 -1.82
CA ALA A 143 7.19 8.78 -2.41
C ALA A 143 6.48 10.13 -2.50
N TYR A 144 5.23 10.16 -2.99
CA TYR A 144 4.41 11.38 -2.98
C TYR A 144 4.23 11.97 -1.58
N ALA A 145 3.98 11.15 -0.57
CA ALA A 145 3.83 11.60 0.82
C ALA A 145 5.16 12.03 1.47
N GLY A 146 6.31 11.77 0.83
CA GLY A 146 7.63 12.03 1.38
C GLY A 146 7.92 11.18 2.61
N LYS A 147 7.43 9.93 2.65
CA LYS A 147 7.61 9.01 3.77
C LYS A 147 8.12 7.66 3.29
N HIS A 148 9.03 7.08 4.06
CA HIS A 148 9.53 5.74 3.82
C HIS A 148 8.40 4.70 3.92
N PRO A 149 8.34 3.65 3.07
CA PRO A 149 7.24 2.67 3.10
C PRO A 149 7.02 2.02 4.47
N HIS A 150 8.09 1.67 5.19
CA HIS A 150 7.95 1.09 6.54
C HIS A 150 7.38 2.06 7.60
N PHE A 151 7.31 3.37 7.34
CA PHE A 151 6.70 4.34 8.25
C PHE A 151 5.23 4.02 8.57
N TRP A 152 4.53 3.38 7.63
CA TRP A 152 3.12 3.02 7.76
C TRP A 152 2.89 1.61 8.30
N THR A 153 3.97 0.94 8.70
CA THR A 153 3.92 -0.43 9.18
C THR A 153 3.93 -0.48 10.70
N VAL A 154 3.19 -1.42 11.26
CA VAL A 154 3.08 -1.64 12.70
C VAL A 154 3.24 -3.12 13.02
N THR A 155 3.58 -3.40 14.27
CA THR A 155 3.61 -4.75 14.80
C THR A 155 2.20 -5.37 14.80
N PRO A 156 2.06 -6.69 14.59
CA PRO A 156 0.76 -7.36 14.64
C PRO A 156 -0.02 -7.03 15.91
N GLU A 157 0.66 -7.00 17.07
CA GLU A 157 0.03 -6.71 18.36
C GLU A 157 -0.56 -5.29 18.41
N ARG A 158 0.14 -4.32 17.80
CA ARG A 158 -0.36 -2.94 17.66
C ARG A 158 -1.52 -2.86 16.69
N ALA A 159 -1.47 -3.60 15.58
CA ALA A 159 -2.57 -3.64 14.61
C ALA A 159 -3.85 -4.21 15.27
N GLU A 160 -3.72 -5.29 16.04
CA GLU A 160 -4.82 -5.86 16.80
C GLU A 160 -5.34 -4.92 17.88
N ALA A 161 -4.45 -4.22 18.60
CA ALA A 161 -4.87 -3.24 19.59
C ALA A 161 -5.70 -2.10 18.97
N VAL A 162 -5.28 -1.58 17.81
CA VAL A 162 -6.02 -0.57 17.05
C VAL A 162 -7.38 -1.12 16.58
N ALA A 163 -7.42 -2.36 16.09
CA ALA A 163 -8.66 -2.99 15.67
C ALA A 163 -9.65 -3.14 16.84
N ARG A 164 -9.18 -3.57 18.02
CA ARG A 164 -9.99 -3.66 19.24
C ARG A 164 -10.55 -2.30 19.64
N LEU A 165 -9.72 -1.26 19.64
CA LEU A 165 -10.15 0.11 19.96
C LEU A 165 -11.24 0.61 18.99
N ALA A 166 -11.10 0.30 17.70
CA ALA A 166 -12.09 0.66 16.70
C ALA A 166 -13.45 -0.04 16.91
N THR A 167 -13.44 -1.30 17.37
CA THR A 167 -14.67 -2.04 17.70
C THR A 167 -15.31 -1.64 19.03
N SER A 168 -14.51 -1.10 19.97
CA SER A 168 -15.02 -0.62 21.27
C SER A 168 -15.54 0.82 21.22
N ALA A 169 -15.33 1.53 20.11
CA ALA A 169 -15.85 2.88 19.96
C ALA A 169 -17.39 2.83 20.00
N PRO A 170 -18.05 3.66 20.83
CA PRO A 170 -19.51 3.74 20.81
C PRO A 170 -19.96 4.04 19.38
N ALA A 171 -21.03 3.39 18.93
CA ALA A 171 -21.61 3.68 17.63
C ALA A 171 -21.80 5.20 17.53
N PRO A 172 -21.43 5.83 16.39
CA PRO A 172 -21.63 7.25 16.23
C PRO A 172 -23.09 7.53 16.54
N GLU A 173 -23.33 8.38 17.55
CA GLU A 173 -24.67 8.79 17.92
C GLU A 173 -25.33 9.25 16.61
N PRO A 174 -26.49 8.66 16.23
CA PRO A 174 -27.11 8.95 14.95
C PRO A 174 -27.22 10.47 14.88
N ALA A 175 -26.52 11.08 13.91
CA ALA A 175 -26.43 12.52 13.81
C ALA A 175 -27.88 13.03 13.86
N ALA A 176 -28.26 13.63 14.99
CA ALA A 176 -29.64 14.01 15.27
C ALA A 176 -30.12 14.69 14.01
N ALA A 177 -31.15 14.11 13.38
CA ALA A 177 -31.64 14.53 12.07
C ALA A 177 -31.71 16.04 12.12
N ARG A 178 -30.75 16.71 11.47
CA ARG A 178 -30.74 18.16 11.43
C ARG A 178 -31.97 18.44 10.61
N ASP A 179 -33.06 18.79 11.29
CA ASP A 179 -34.31 19.19 10.69
C ASP A 179 -33.93 20.21 9.62
N CYS A 180 -33.98 19.75 8.38
CA CYS A 180 -33.70 20.56 7.23
C CYS A 180 -34.78 21.62 7.25
N PHE A 181 -34.37 22.78 7.79
CA PHE A 181 -35.04 24.05 7.83
C PHE A 181 -35.87 24.21 6.54
N THR A 182 -37.17 23.88 6.62
CA THR A 182 -38.17 24.29 5.65
C THR A 182 -38.39 25.78 5.88
N GLY A 183 -37.41 26.59 5.48
CA GLY A 183 -37.58 28.02 5.37
C GLY A 183 -38.48 28.28 4.18
N ASP A 184 -39.76 28.57 4.44
CA ASP A 184 -40.66 29.21 3.49
C ASP A 184 -39.95 30.45 2.91
N MET A 185 -39.78 30.47 1.58
CA MET A 185 -39.43 31.70 0.88
C MET A 185 -40.72 32.52 0.67
N PRO A 186 -40.72 33.82 1.04
CA PRO A 186 -41.84 34.73 0.75
C PRO A 186 -41.97 35.02 -0.75
#